data_AF-A0A1V5JEW5-F1
#
_entry.id   AF-A0A1V5JEW5-F1
#
_cell.length_a   1.000
_cell.length_b   1.000
_cell.length_c   1.000
_cell.angle_alpha   90.00
_cell.angle_beta   90.00
_cell.angle_gamma   90.00
#
_symmetry.space_group_name_H-M   'P 1'
#
loop_
_entity.id
_entity.type
_entity.pdbx_description
1 polymer ?
#
loop_
_entity_poly.entity_id
_entity_poly.type
_entity_poly.pdbx_seq_one_letter_code
_entity_poly.pdbx_strand_id
1 'polypeptide(L)' 'MAHEASQTQKPEIPEDAVTVRVKLTKKEYKAVRRISVEAECTVGDLLREGVELLLRRYHAMGVEVSREEEDRYA' A
#
# COMPACT_ATOMS: atom_id res chain seq x y z
N MET A 1 -37.01 -13.88 1.63
CA MET A 1 -35.98 -13.56 0.63
C MET A 1 -35.61 -12.10 0.82
N ALA A 2 -34.43 -11.79 1.35
CA ALA A 2 -33.88 -10.44 1.41
C ALA A 2 -32.35 -10.57 1.35
N HIS A 3 -31.78 -10.36 0.17
CA HIS A 3 -30.35 -10.13 0.03
C HIS A 3 -30.15 -8.62 0.12
N GLU A 4 -29.73 -8.14 1.29
CA GLU A 4 -29.33 -6.75 1.47
C GLU A 4 -28.03 -6.51 0.70
N ALA A 5 -28.06 -5.46 -0.13
CA ALA A 5 -26.93 -4.99 -0.89
C ALA A 5 -25.83 -4.55 0.08
N SER A 6 -24.70 -5.27 0.06
CA SER A 6 -23.46 -4.85 0.70
C SER A 6 -23.07 -3.48 0.15
N GLN A 7 -23.34 -2.43 0.93
CA GLN A 7 -22.84 -1.08 0.65
C GLN A 7 -21.33 -1.09 0.88
N THR A 8 -20.58 -1.01 -0.21
CA THR A 8 -19.13 -0.79 -0.15
C THR A 8 -18.88 0.63 0.33
N GLN A 9 -18.68 0.80 1.63
CA GLN A 9 -18.29 2.08 2.21
C GLN A 9 -16.94 2.47 1.62
N LYS A 10 -16.89 3.64 0.99
CA LYS A 10 -15.66 4.20 0.41
C LYS A 10 -14.73 4.53 1.59
N PRO A 11 -13.51 3.97 1.65
CA PRO A 11 -12.61 4.24 2.77
C PRO A 11 -12.32 5.75 2.83
N GLU A 12 -12.49 6.32 4.02
CA GLU A 12 -12.12 7.70 4.33
C GLU A 12 -10.59 7.76 4.34
N ILE A 13 -10.01 8.42 3.35
CA ILE A 13 -8.56 8.55 3.19
C ILE A 13 -8.15 9.86 3.86
N PRO A 14 -7.18 9.86 4.80
CA PRO A 14 -6.67 11.09 5.43
C PRO A 14 -6.24 12.13 4.39
N GLU A 15 -6.35 13.43 4.70
CA GLU A 15 -6.00 14.52 3.75
C GLU A 15 -4.55 14.42 3.22
N ASP A 16 -3.63 13.89 4.03
CA ASP A 16 -2.22 13.71 3.65
C ASP A 16 -1.90 12.31 3.07
N ALA A 17 -2.90 11.47 2.84
CA ALA A 17 -2.69 10.10 2.40
C ALA A 17 -2.75 9.97 0.86
N VAL A 18 -1.62 9.57 0.28
CA VAL A 18 -1.51 9.26 -1.15
C VAL A 18 -2.05 7.85 -1.42
N THR A 19 -3.03 7.75 -2.33
CA THR A 19 -3.53 6.45 -2.80
C THR A 19 -2.75 5.97 -4.01
N VAL A 20 -2.16 4.77 -3.93
CA VAL A 20 -1.40 4.16 -5.01
C VAL A 20 -2.12 2.91 -5.54
N ARG A 21 -2.21 2.77 -6.87
CA ARG A 21 -2.70 1.51 -7.48
C ARG A 21 -1.52 0.56 -7.70
N VAL A 22 -1.53 -0.56 -7.01
CA VAL A 22 -0.51 -1.62 -7.16
C VAL A 22 -1.06 -2.72 -8.07
N LYS A 23 -0.30 -3.08 -9.11
CA LYS A 23 -0.62 -4.24 -9.97
C LYS A 23 0.25 -5.42 -9.55
N LEU A 24 -0.39 -6.54 -9.22
CA LEU A 24 0.27 -7.79 -8.88
C LEU A 24 -0.16 -8.87 -9.86
N THR A 25 0.76 -9.76 -10.23
CA THR A 25 0.41 -11.02 -10.87
C THR A 25 -0.40 -11.90 -9.91
N LYS A 26 -1.13 -12.88 -10.46
CA LYS A 26 -1.88 -13.85 -9.64
C LYS A 26 -0.98 -14.61 -8.65
N LYS A 27 0.27 -14.89 -9.03
CA LYS A 27 1.24 -15.60 -8.18
C LYS A 27 1.70 -14.73 -7.02
N GLU A 28 2.04 -13.47 -7.28
CA GLU A 28 2.44 -12.50 -6.25
C GLU A 28 1.30 -12.24 -5.27
N TYR A 29 0.09 -11.98 -5.77
CA TYR A 29 -1.07 -11.76 -4.89
C TYR A 29 -1.33 -12.96 -3.95
N LYS A 30 -1.23 -14.20 -4.46
CA LYS A 30 -1.35 -15.40 -3.61
C LYS A 30 -0.28 -15.47 -2.52
N ALA A 31 0.96 -15.11 -2.84
CA ALA A 31 2.05 -15.11 -1.88
C ALA A 31 1.83 -14.04 -0.79
N VAL A 32 1.54 -12.80 -1.20
CA VAL A 32 1.29 -11.68 -0.29
C VAL A 32 0.08 -11.94 0.60
N ARG A 33 -1.03 -12.46 0.04
CA ARG A 33 -2.23 -12.83 0.80
C ARG A 33 -1.97 -13.92 1.83
N ARG A 34 -1.12 -14.90 1.54
CA ARG A 34 -0.77 -15.94 2.52
C ARG A 34 -0.02 -15.34 3.70
N ILE A 35 0.99 -14.49 3.42
CA ILE A 35 1.79 -13.83 4.45
C ILE A 35 0.92 -12.89 5.29
N SER A 36 0.01 -12.13 4.67
CA SER A 36 -0.86 -11.22 5.41
C SER A 36 -1.80 -11.97 6.36
N VAL A 37 -2.26 -13.16 5.99
CA VAL A 37 -3.05 -14.03 6.89
C VAL A 37 -2.20 -14.56 8.05
N GLU A 38 -0.97 -15.01 7.78
CA GLU A 38 -0.04 -15.49 8.82
C GLU A 38 0.35 -14.37 9.81
N ALA A 39 0.41 -13.12 9.34
CA ALA A 39 0.75 -11.94 10.13
C ALA A 39 -0.47 -11.20 10.71
N GLU A 40 -1.68 -11.74 10.56
CA GLU A 40 -2.94 -11.16 11.05
C GLU A 40 -3.19 -9.70 10.59
N CYS A 41 -2.82 -9.38 9.34
CA CYS A 41 -2.97 -8.04 8.76
C CYS A 41 -3.64 -8.06 7.36
N THR A 42 -3.97 -6.89 6.83
CA THR A 42 -4.48 -6.79 5.46
C THR A 42 -3.35 -6.83 4.44
N VAL A 43 -3.67 -7.19 3.19
CA VAL A 43 -2.72 -7.06 2.07
C VAL A 43 -2.23 -5.61 1.91
N GLY A 44 -3.09 -4.63 2.20
CA GLY A 44 -2.74 -3.21 2.16
C GLY A 44 -1.68 -2.85 3.20
N ASP A 45 -1.84 -3.34 4.44
CA ASP A 45 -0.89 -3.10 5.53
C ASP A 45 0.48 -3.69 5.19
N LEU A 46 0.51 -4.93 4.70
CA LEU A 46 1.75 -5.62 4.33
C LEU A 46 2.46 -4.91 3.15
N LEU A 47 1.71 -4.42 2.17
CA LEU A 47 2.28 -3.63 1.07
C LEU A 47 2.82 -2.28 1.56
N ARG A 48 2.09 -1.61 2.47
CA ARG A 48 2.53 -0.35 3.08
C ARG A 48 3.85 -0.54 3.83
N GLU A 49 3.94 -1.57 4.66
CA GLU A 49 5.17 -1.91 5.39
C GLU A 49 6.33 -2.22 4.42
N GLY A 50 6.07 -2.99 3.37
CA GLY A 50 7.07 -3.29 2.34
C GLY A 50 7.61 -2.06 1.63
N VAL A 51 6.74 -1.08 1.32
CA VAL A 51 7.14 0.21 0.75
C VAL A 51 7.97 1.01 1.75
N GLU A 52 7.55 1.07 3.03
CA GLU A 52 8.29 1.79 4.07
C GLU A 52 9.70 1.22 4.29
N LEU A 53 9.84 -0.11 4.32
CA LEU A 53 11.14 -0.77 4.42
C LEU A 53 12.05 -0.44 3.24
N LEU A 54 11.49 -0.39 2.03
CA LEU A 54 12.24 -0.03 0.83
C LEU A 54 12.70 1.43 0.88
N LEU A 55 11.84 2.36 1.30
CA LEU A 55 12.18 3.78 1.46
C LEU A 55 13.27 3.99 2.50
N ARG A 56 13.15 3.34 3.67
CA ARG A 56 14.19 3.37 4.72
C ARG A 56 15.54 2.87 4.20
N ARG A 57 15.53 1.83 3.36
CA ARG A 57 16.76 1.32 2.73
C ARG A 57 17.37 2.33 1.76
N TYR A 58 16.57 2.96 0.89
CA TYR A 58 17.07 3.97 -0.04
C TYR A 58 17.64 5.19 0.69
N HIS A 59 16.96 5.64 1.75
CA HIS A 59 17.47 6.70 2.62
C HIS A 59 18.81 6.32 3.27
N ALA A 60 18.94 5.09 3.78
CA ALA A 60 20.19 4.59 4.35
C ALA A 60 21.33 4.47 3.31
N MET A 61 20.99 4.34 2.02
CA MET A 61 21.94 4.35 0.90
C MET A 61 22.31 5.78 0.43
N GLY A 62 21.73 6.82 1.03
CA GLY A 62 21.98 8.21 0.66
C GLY A 62 21.30 8.64 -0.64
N VAL A 63 20.22 7.95 -1.05
CA VAL A 63 19.36 8.42 -2.14
C VAL A 63 18.46 9.52 -1.59
N GLU A 64 18.82 10.76 -1.83
CA GLU A 64 17.99 11.94 -1.51
C GLU A 64 17.00 12.20 -2.64
N VAL A 65 15.72 12.40 -2.31
CA VAL A 65 14.72 12.89 -3.26
C VAL A 65 15.08 14.33 -3.57
N SER A 66 15.29 14.65 -4.85
CA SER A 66 15.57 16.04 -5.21
C SER A 66 14.35 16.91 -4.93
N ARG A 67 14.56 18.20 -4.60
CA ARG A 67 13.44 19.17 -4.48
C ARG A 67 12.54 19.19 -5.72
N GLU A 68 13.12 18.96 -6.89
CA GLU A 68 12.40 18.92 -8.16
C GLU A 68 11.49 17.68 -8.29
N GLU A 69 11.83 16.58 -7.61
CA GLU A 69 10.96 15.41 -7.47
C GLU A 69 9.90 15.61 -6.38
N GLU A 70 10.22 16.26 -5.26
CA GLU A 70 9.22 16.63 -4.25
C GLU A 70 8.10 17.49 -4.84
N ASP A 71 8.44 18.55 -5.59
CA ASP A 71 7.47 19.46 -6.21
C ASP A 71 6.61 18.80 -7.29
N ARG A 72 7.07 17.66 -7.86
CA ARG A 72 6.32 16.92 -8.90
C ARG A 72 5.24 16.00 -8.30
N TYR A 73 5.40 15.61 -7.04
CA TYR A 73 4.55 14.62 -6.37
C TYR A 73 3.84 15.14 -5.12
N ALA A 74 4.11 16.37 -4.68
CA ALA A 74 3.34 17.14 -3.70
C ALA A 74 2.05 17.72 -4.33
#